data_AF-A0A0G0MM65-F1
#
_entry.id   AF-A0A0G0MM65-F1
#
_cell.length_a   1.000
_cell.length_b   1.000
_cell.length_c   1.000
_cell.angle_alpha   90.00
_cell.angle_beta   90.00
_cell.angle_gamma   90.00
#
_symmetry.space_group_name_H-M   'P 1'
#
loop_
_entity.id
_entity.type
_entity.pdbx_description
1 polymer ?
#
loop_
_entity_poly.entity_id
_entity_poly.type
_entity_poly.pdbx_seq_one_letter_code
_entity_poly.pdbx_strand_id
1 'polypeptide(L)'
;MNPIKLTAANNWQELDQLEKNGVLPGELARHLKALVGCHLKHMVHPTVSDEILRLAKRHVKEGILITDEKRCFEQLYDIVLFQGDEQTRPFFHLIAKYPQGRFRYLDEI
;
A
#
# COMPACT_ATOMS: atom_id res chain seq x y z
N MET A 1 -14.34 -0.09 -5.01
CA MET A 1 -14.25 0.15 -3.55
C MET A 1 -13.82 1.61 -3.37
N ASN A 2 -13.53 2.10 -2.16
CA ASN A 2 -12.84 3.39 -1.99
C ASN A 2 -11.36 3.11 -1.69
N PRO A 3 -10.43 4.03 -2.01
CA PRO A 3 -9.03 3.89 -1.60
C PRO A 3 -8.92 3.83 -0.07
N ILE A 4 -7.89 3.14 0.42
CA ILE A 4 -7.55 3.17 1.85
C ILE A 4 -7.03 4.56 2.16
N LYS A 5 -7.73 5.29 3.05
CA LYS A 5 -7.36 6.64 3.43
C LYS A 5 -6.50 6.60 4.68
N LEU A 6 -5.31 7.19 4.60
CA LEU A 6 -4.36 7.28 5.70
C LEU A 6 -3.83 8.71 5.81
N THR A 7 -3.55 9.14 7.03
CA THR A 7 -2.78 10.36 7.31
C THR A 7 -1.32 10.02 7.51
N ALA A 8 -0.41 10.83 6.96
CA ALA A 8 1.03 10.61 7.08
C ALA A 8 1.48 10.53 8.56
N ALA A 9 0.81 11.26 9.46
CA ALA A 9 1.10 11.26 10.89
C ALA A 9 0.53 10.04 11.65
N ASN A 10 -0.67 9.54 11.30
CA ASN A 10 -1.37 8.51 12.09
C ASN A 10 -1.58 7.18 11.35
N ASN A 11 -0.96 6.98 10.18
CA ASN A 11 -1.16 5.82 9.31
C ASN A 11 -1.08 4.45 10.04
N TRP A 12 -0.25 4.30 11.07
CA TRP A 12 -0.18 3.05 11.84
C TRP A 12 -1.47 2.78 12.61
N GLN A 13 -1.98 3.78 13.33
CA GLN A 13 -3.21 3.65 14.12
C GLN A 13 -4.44 3.48 13.23
N GLU A 14 -4.47 4.14 12.08
CA GLU A 14 -5.57 4.01 11.11
C GLU A 14 -5.60 2.60 10.49
N LEU A 15 -4.43 2.04 10.17
CA LEU A 15 -4.33 0.65 9.72
C LEU A 15 -4.74 -0.36 10.82
N ASP A 16 -4.38 -0.10 12.09
CA ASP A 16 -4.87 -0.88 13.23
C ASP A 16 -6.40 -0.83 13.35
N GLN A 17 -7.00 0.34 13.13
CA GLN A 17 -8.45 0.48 13.22
C GLN A 17 -9.16 -0.25 12.09
N LEU A 18 -8.61 -0.22 10.86
CA LEU A 18 -9.13 -0.96 9.72
C LEU A 18 -9.05 -2.48 9.94
N GLU A 19 -7.98 -2.96 10.58
CA GLU A 19 -7.86 -4.37 11.00
C GLU A 19 -8.92 -4.73 12.05
N LYS A 20 -9.01 -3.94 13.14
CA LYS A 20 -9.99 -4.18 14.22
C LYS A 20 -11.44 -4.17 13.74
N ASN A 21 -11.74 -3.34 12.74
CA ASN A 21 -13.07 -3.24 12.15
C ASN A 21 -13.35 -4.34 11.10
N GLY A 22 -12.40 -5.24 10.84
CA GLY A 22 -12.55 -6.32 9.87
C GLY A 22 -12.49 -5.89 8.40
N VAL A 23 -12.06 -4.65 8.14
CA VAL A 23 -11.92 -4.12 6.77
C VAL A 23 -10.69 -4.71 6.08
N LEU A 24 -9.60 -4.86 6.84
CA LEU A 24 -8.34 -5.45 6.38
C LEU A 24 -8.01 -6.71 7.18
N PRO A 25 -7.55 -7.79 6.52
CA PRO A 25 -6.92 -8.92 7.20
C PRO A 25 -5.66 -8.46 7.96
N GLY A 26 -5.41 -9.01 9.15
CA GLY A 26 -4.31 -8.57 10.01
C GLY A 26 -2.92 -8.70 9.38
N GLU A 27 -2.69 -9.74 8.57
CA GLU A 27 -1.43 -9.89 7.84
C GLU A 27 -1.24 -8.77 6.81
N LEU A 28 -2.29 -8.44 6.07
CA LEU A 28 -2.26 -7.34 5.11
C LEU A 28 -2.06 -6.01 5.82
N ALA A 29 -2.79 -5.75 6.92
CA ALA A 29 -2.63 -4.52 7.70
C ALA A 29 -1.19 -4.34 8.20
N ARG A 30 -0.58 -5.39 8.76
CA ARG A 30 0.83 -5.40 9.19
C ARG A 30 1.78 -5.11 8.03
N HIS A 31 1.54 -5.72 6.88
CA HIS A 31 2.36 -5.50 5.69
C HIS A 31 2.22 -4.07 5.15
N LEU A 32 1.01 -3.51 5.13
CA LEU A 32 0.76 -2.13 4.72
C LEU A 32 1.42 -1.12 5.67
N LYS A 33 1.46 -1.37 6.98
CA LYS A 33 2.19 -0.52 7.93
C LYS A 33 3.68 -0.45 7.60
N ALA A 34 4.27 -1.60 7.26
CA ALA A 34 5.66 -1.66 6.82
C ALA A 34 5.84 -0.91 5.49
N LEU A 35 4.99 -1.16 4.48
CA LEU A 35 5.06 -0.53 3.17
C LEU A 35 4.95 1.00 3.24
N VAL A 36 3.92 1.52 3.90
CA VAL A 36 3.69 2.96 4.07
C VAL A 36 4.82 3.59 4.90
N GLY A 37 5.26 2.91 5.96
CA GLY A 37 6.40 3.35 6.76
C GLY A 37 7.68 3.46 5.92
N CYS A 38 7.94 2.50 5.04
CA CYS A 38 9.11 2.53 4.15
C CYS A 38 9.00 3.62 3.10
N HIS A 39 7.82 3.84 2.53
CA HIS A 39 7.59 4.92 1.57
C HIS A 39 7.83 6.30 2.19
N LEU A 40 7.30 6.56 3.40
CA LEU A 40 7.43 7.84 4.08
C LEU A 40 8.85 8.12 4.61
N LYS A 41 9.62 7.07 4.91
CA LYS A 41 10.97 7.17 5.51
C LYS A 41 12.09 6.78 4.55
N HIS A 42 11.79 6.49 3.28
CA HIS A 42 12.74 6.04 2.26
C HIS A 42 13.59 4.83 2.71
N MET A 43 12.94 3.80 3.26
CA MET A 43 13.58 2.57 3.75
C MET A 43 13.37 1.37 2.79
N VAL A 44 14.02 0.25 3.10
CA VAL A 44 13.91 -1.02 2.34
C VAL A 44 12.48 -1.54 2.32
N HIS A 45 11.96 -1.82 1.13
CA HIS A 45 10.59 -2.31 0.95
C HIS A 45 10.38 -3.73 1.49
N PRO A 46 9.22 -4.02 2.10
CA PRO A 46 8.92 -5.35 2.59
C PRO A 46 8.70 -6.32 1.43
N THR A 47 9.28 -7.52 1.55
CA THR A 47 9.10 -8.59 0.56
C THR A 47 7.68 -9.14 0.59
N VAL A 48 7.14 -9.46 -0.57
CA VAL A 48 5.77 -9.93 -0.77
C VAL A 48 5.74 -11.45 -0.90
N SER A 49 4.87 -12.10 -0.13
CA SER A 49 4.50 -13.50 -0.33
C SER A 49 3.25 -13.62 -1.21
N ASP A 50 3.00 -14.80 -1.78
CA ASP A 50 1.81 -15.08 -2.59
C ASP A 50 0.51 -14.81 -1.83
N GLU A 51 0.49 -15.09 -0.52
CA GLU A 51 -0.65 -14.79 0.34
C GLU A 51 -0.91 -13.29 0.43
N ILE A 52 0.14 -12.51 0.74
CA ILE A 52 0.04 -11.05 0.81
C ILE A 52 -0.37 -10.47 -0.54
N LEU A 53 0.14 -11.01 -1.65
CA LEU A 53 -0.26 -10.61 -3.00
C LEU A 53 -1.76 -10.83 -3.23
N ARG A 54 -2.27 -12.02 -2.88
CA ARG A 54 -3.70 -12.35 -3.01
C ARG A 54 -4.57 -11.43 -2.15
N LEU A 55 -4.15 -11.14 -0.91
CA LEU A 55 -4.87 -10.23 -0.02
C LEU A 55 -4.86 -8.79 -0.55
N ALA A 56 -3.72 -8.31 -1.03
CA ALA A 56 -3.59 -6.99 -1.64
C ALA A 56 -4.55 -6.85 -2.83
N LYS A 57 -4.52 -7.78 -3.79
CA LYS A 57 -5.44 -7.78 -4.95
C LYS A 57 -6.91 -7.70 -4.55
N ARG A 58 -7.30 -8.26 -3.41
CA ARG A 58 -8.69 -8.23 -2.95
C ARG A 58 -9.07 -6.93 -2.24
N HIS A 59 -8.19 -6.38 -1.41
CA HIS A 59 -8.53 -5.32 -0.45
C HIS A 59 -8.00 -3.92 -0.82
N VAL A 60 -7.01 -3.81 -1.70
CA VAL A 60 -6.33 -2.53 -1.99
C VAL A 60 -6.46 -2.06 -3.44
N LYS A 61 -7.49 -2.54 -4.16
CA LYS A 61 -7.66 -2.31 -5.62
C LYS A 61 -7.61 -0.84 -6.04
N GLU A 62 -8.13 0.05 -5.20
CA GLU A 62 -8.23 1.48 -5.52
C GLU A 62 -7.00 2.28 -5.06
N GLY A 63 -6.01 1.60 -4.46
CA GLY A 63 -4.80 2.21 -3.93
C GLY A 63 -4.93 2.75 -2.50
N ILE A 64 -3.94 3.54 -2.11
CA ILE A 64 -3.83 4.18 -0.80
C ILE A 64 -3.75 5.69 -1.00
N LEU A 65 -4.70 6.42 -0.41
CA LEU A 65 -4.68 7.87 -0.35
C LEU A 65 -3.94 8.29 0.92
N ILE A 66 -2.82 9.00 0.76
CA ILE A 66 -2.05 9.54 1.88
C ILE A 66 -2.24 11.05 1.92
N THR A 67 -2.73 11.54 3.06
CA THR A 67 -2.90 12.97 3.33
C THR A 67 -1.86 13.42 4.37
N ASP A 68 -1.11 14.48 4.06
CA ASP A 68 -0.22 15.17 4.98
C ASP A 68 -0.72 16.60 5.16
N GLU A 69 -1.45 16.83 6.25
CA GLU A 69 -1.99 18.14 6.62
C GLU A 69 -0.90 19.17 6.88
N LYS A 70 0.25 18.76 7.42
CA LYS A 70 1.36 19.68 7.72
C LYS A 70 2.02 20.20 6.45
N ARG A 71 2.02 19.38 5.40
CA ARG A 71 2.56 19.73 4.08
C ARG A 71 1.48 20.18 3.09
N CYS A 72 0.22 20.30 3.53
CA CYS A 72 -0.94 20.60 2.69
C CYS A 72 -1.00 19.74 1.43
N PHE A 73 -0.75 18.45 1.59
CA PHE A 73 -0.59 17.51 0.48
C PHE A 73 -1.56 16.33 0.61
N GLU A 74 -2.16 15.94 -0.50
CA GLU A 74 -2.99 14.75 -0.61
C GLU A 74 -2.63 14.05 -1.91
N GLN A 75 -2.24 12.77 -1.83
CA GLN A 75 -1.83 12.00 -3.00
C GLN A 75 -2.32 10.57 -2.92
N LEU A 76 -2.92 10.13 -4.02
CA LEU A 76 -3.31 8.76 -4.22
C LEU A 76 -2.11 7.97 -4.76
N TYR A 77 -1.88 6.79 -4.22
CA TYR A 77 -0.82 5.88 -4.62
C TYR A 77 -1.40 4.54 -5.04
N ASP A 78 -0.94 4.02 -6.18
CA ASP A 78 -1.16 2.63 -6.54
C ASP A 78 -0.11 1.75 -5.83
N ILE A 79 -0.51 0.54 -5.43
CA ILE A 79 0.42 -0.47 -4.92
C ILE A 79 0.88 -1.32 -6.10
N VAL A 80 2.17 -1.30 -6.41
CA VAL A 80 2.75 -2.04 -7.53
C VAL A 80 3.64 -3.16 -7.01
N LEU A 81 3.49 -4.35 -7.58
CA LEU A 81 4.38 -5.47 -7.35
C LEU A 81 5.60 -5.32 -8.26
N PHE A 82 6.78 -5.20 -7.65
CA PHE A 82 8.04 -5.36 -8.35
C PHE A 82 8.44 -6.83 -8.23
N GLN A 83 8.43 -7.55 -9.35
CA GLN A 83 9.05 -8.86 -9.45
C GLN A 83 10.56 -8.63 -9.47
N GLY A 84 11.24 -9.03 -8.40
CA GLY A 84 12.71 -9.02 -8.41
C GLY A 84 13.25 -10.12 -9.32
N ASP A 85 14.57 -10.08 -9.55
CA ASP A 85 15.29 -11.11 -10.29
C ASP A 85 15.67 -12.31 -9.40
N GLU A 86 16.51 -13.22 -9.90
CA GLU A 86 16.98 -14.39 -9.14
C GLU A 86 17.65 -14.03 -7.78
N GLN A 87 18.07 -12.78 -7.60
CA GLN A 87 18.74 -12.30 -6.39
C GLN A 87 17.84 -11.41 -5.52
N THR A 88 16.72 -10.92 -6.06
CA THR A 88 15.81 -10.02 -5.35
C THR A 88 14.43 -10.63 -5.19
N ARG A 89 13.96 -10.73 -3.94
CA ARG A 89 12.59 -11.17 -3.67
C ARG A 89 11.58 -10.12 -4.14
N PRO A 90 10.39 -10.52 -4.60
CA PRO A 90 9.36 -9.57 -5.00
C PRO A 90 8.96 -8.68 -3.81
N PHE A 91 8.66 -7.42 -4.07
CA PHE A 91 8.27 -6.44 -3.05
C PHE A 91 7.21 -5.48 -3.58
N PHE A 92 6.46 -4.87 -2.66
CA PHE A 92 5.52 -3.81 -3.02
C PHE A 92 6.18 -2.44 -2.96
N HIS A 93 5.75 -1.57 -3.89
CA HIS A 93 6.13 -0.17 -3.92
C HIS A 93 4.88 0.70 -4.11
N LEU A 94 4.88 1.90 -3.52
CA LEU A 94 3.83 2.89 -3.70
C LEU A 94 4.25 3.88 -4.78
N ILE A 95 3.48 3.95 -5.86
CA ILE A 95 3.71 4.88 -6.97
C ILE A 95 2.57 5.90 -6.98
N ALA A 96 2.91 7.18 -7.06
CA ALA A 96 1.92 8.25 -7.13
C ALA A 96 1.04 8.05 -8.36
N LYS A 97 -0.28 7.99 -8.15
CA LYS A 97 -1.27 7.86 -9.20
C LYS A 97 -1.41 9.21 -9.90
N TYR A 98 -1.05 9.26 -11.17
CA TYR A 98 -1.27 10.43 -12.00
C TYR A 98 -2.74 10.53 -12.41
N PRO A 99 -3.32 11.75 -12.50
CA PRO A 99 -4.64 11.93 -13.06
C PRO A 99 -4.69 11.32 -14.47
N GLN A 100 -5.65 10.41 -14.72
CA GLN A 100 -5.80 9.63 -15.96
C GLN A 100 -4.76 8.50 -16.18
N GLY A 101 -3.78 8.32 -15.30
CA GLY A 101 -2.89 7.16 -15.30
C GLY A 101 -3.61 5.93 -14.76
N ARG A 102 -3.70 4.87 -15.56
CA ARG A 102 -4.13 3.54 -15.10
C ARG A 102 -2.91 2.61 -15.09
N PHE A 103 -2.32 2.39 -13.93
CA PHE A 103 -1.36 1.29 -13.74
C PHE A 103 -2.15 -0.01 -13.55
N ARG A 104 -2.03 -0.93 -14.51
CA ARG A 104 -2.82 -2.18 -14.59
C ARG A 104 -2.30 -3.34 -13.73
N TYR A 105 -1.31 -3.09 -12.87
CA TYR A 105 -0.37 -4.12 -12.42
C TYR A 105 -0.86 -5.08 -11.32
N LEU A 106 -2.02 -4.87 -10.69
CA LEU A 106 -2.57 -5.83 -9.70
C LEU A 106 -3.65 -6.76 -10.26
N ASP A 107 -4.42 -6.34 -11.25
CA ASP A 107 -5.48 -7.18 -11.85
C ASP A 107 -4.96 -8.06 -13.02
N GLU A 108 -3.78 -7.77 -13.60
CA GLU A 108 -3.19 -8.49 -14.74
C GLU A 108 -2.14 -9.56 -14.36
N ILE A 109 -1.81 -9.72 -13.08
CA ILE A 109 -0.96 -10.81 -12.55
C ILE A 109 -1.84 -11.83 -11.83
#